data_AF-A0A7J0EPU0-F1
#
_entry.id   AF-A0A7J0EPU0-F1
#
_cell.length_a   1.000
_cell.length_b   1.000
_cell.length_c   1.000
_cell.angle_alpha   90.00
_cell.angle_beta   90.00
_cell.angle_gamma   90.00
#
_symmetry.space_group_name_H-M   'P 1'
#
loop_
_entity.id
_entity.type
_entity.pdbx_description
1 polymer ?
#
loop_
_entity_poly.entity_id
_entity_poly.type
_entity_poly.pdbx_seq_one_letter_code
_entity_poly.pdbx_strand_id
1 'polypeptide(L)'
;MWVRVVKAEDTDVAVALLSESFAESMMLPGAYVTVLGFLVKQYLIERRALMPHTATLIGFYKEHEGEDLELAGTVEVTFDRRGANDSTPSPTTPKDSPYICNMAVKKPFGGGALVGIFSRQVRNLFQR
;
A
#
# COMPACT_ATOMS: atom_id res chain seq x y z
N MET A 1 4.08 -1.24 16.19
CA MET A 1 3.74 -1.30 14.75
C MET A 1 4.73 -2.23 14.06
N TRP A 2 4.20 -3.16 13.27
CA TRP A 2 4.93 -4.17 12.52
C TRP A 2 4.68 -3.95 11.04
N VAL A 3 5.71 -3.87 10.20
CA VAL A 3 5.53 -3.70 8.76
C VAL A 3 6.39 -4.71 8.02
N ARG A 4 5.83 -5.26 6.96
CA ARG A 4 6.48 -6.25 6.10
C ARG A 4 6.04 -6.08 4.66
N VAL A 5 6.76 -6.72 3.74
CA VAL A 5 6.30 -6.88 2.34
C VAL A 5 5.05 -7.74 2.33
N VAL A 6 4.06 -7.36 1.52
CA VAL A 6 2.83 -8.14 1.33
C VAL A 6 3.18 -9.53 0.83
N LYS A 7 2.74 -10.55 1.58
CA LYS A 7 2.83 -11.96 1.18
C LYS A 7 1.53 -12.42 0.52
N ALA A 8 1.54 -13.64 -0.02
CA ALA A 8 0.32 -14.27 -0.55
C ALA A 8 -0.81 -14.33 0.50
N GLU A 9 -0.47 -14.65 1.76
CA GLU A 9 -1.41 -14.66 2.90
C GLU A 9 -1.98 -13.27 3.25
N ASP A 10 -1.26 -12.20 2.93
CA ASP A 10 -1.66 -10.81 3.19
C ASP A 10 -2.43 -10.19 2.01
N THR A 11 -2.52 -10.89 0.88
CA THR A 11 -3.01 -10.29 -0.38
C THR A 11 -4.48 -9.90 -0.27
N ASP A 12 -5.34 -10.79 0.21
CA ASP A 12 -6.78 -10.51 0.25
C ASP A 12 -7.12 -9.37 1.23
N VAL A 13 -6.40 -9.26 2.36
CA VAL A 13 -6.61 -8.16 3.31
C VAL A 13 -6.09 -6.83 2.76
N ALA A 14 -4.98 -6.84 2.02
CA ALA A 14 -4.46 -5.65 1.33
C ALA A 14 -5.42 -5.19 0.22
N VAL A 15 -5.96 -6.14 -0.56
CA VAL A 15 -6.95 -5.87 -1.60
C VAL A 15 -8.19 -5.21 -1.01
N ALA A 16 -8.77 -5.77 0.06
CA ALA A 16 -9.95 -5.20 0.69
C ALA A 16 -9.74 -3.73 1.08
N LEU A 17 -8.64 -3.43 1.79
CA LEU A 17 -8.34 -2.07 2.22
C LEU A 17 -8.12 -1.10 1.04
N LEU A 18 -7.35 -1.50 0.03
CA LEU A 18 -7.06 -0.66 -1.13
C LEU A 18 -8.32 -0.41 -1.97
N SER A 19 -9.15 -1.43 -2.18
CA SER A 19 -10.38 -1.30 -2.96
C SER A 19 -11.42 -0.41 -2.27
N GLU A 20 -11.58 -0.53 -0.96
CA GLU A 20 -12.40 0.39 -0.18
C GLU A 20 -11.86 1.82 -0.25
N SER A 21 -10.55 2.00 -0.06
CA SER A 21 -9.92 3.31 -0.11
C SER A 21 -10.03 3.97 -1.49
N PHE A 22 -9.88 3.21 -2.58
CA PHE A 22 -10.07 3.72 -3.93
C PHE A 22 -11.53 4.05 -4.24
N ALA A 23 -12.47 3.20 -3.81
CA ALA A 23 -13.90 3.49 -3.95
C ALA A 23 -14.28 4.79 -3.22
N GLU A 24 -13.79 4.99 -1.99
CA GLU A 24 -13.99 6.23 -1.22
C GLU A 24 -13.37 7.43 -1.95
N SER A 25 -12.12 7.32 -2.40
CA SER A 25 -11.41 8.40 -3.10
C SER A 25 -12.04 8.78 -4.44
N MET A 26 -12.65 7.82 -5.13
CA MET A 26 -13.33 8.04 -6.42
C MET A 26 -14.82 8.33 -6.24
N MET A 27 -15.33 8.38 -5.01
CA MET A 27 -16.76 8.53 -4.69
C MET A 27 -17.65 7.51 -5.41
N LEU A 28 -17.15 6.29 -5.59
CA LEU A 28 -17.88 5.23 -6.28
C LEU A 28 -18.91 4.59 -5.33
N PRO A 29 -20.06 4.14 -5.86
CA PRO A 29 -20.99 3.33 -5.09
C PRO A 29 -20.31 2.07 -4.53
N GLY A 30 -20.66 1.65 -3.31
CA GLY A 30 -20.05 0.49 -2.66
C GLY A 30 -20.14 -0.82 -3.48
N ALA A 31 -21.10 -0.93 -4.40
CA ALA A 31 -21.21 -2.05 -5.33
C ALA A 31 -19.97 -2.22 -6.24
N TYR A 32 -19.20 -1.15 -6.49
CA TYR A 32 -17.99 -1.20 -7.31
C TYR A 32 -16.78 -1.74 -6.55
N VAL A 33 -16.82 -1.82 -5.21
CA VAL A 33 -15.71 -2.33 -4.39
C VAL A 33 -15.32 -3.75 -4.82
N THR A 34 -16.29 -4.60 -5.15
CA THR A 34 -16.01 -5.98 -5.61
C THR A 34 -15.23 -6.01 -6.93
N VAL A 35 -15.60 -5.16 -7.89
CA VAL A 35 -14.91 -5.06 -9.19
C VAL A 35 -13.51 -4.47 -9.00
N LEU A 36 -13.39 -3.43 -8.18
CA LEU A 36 -12.10 -2.88 -7.79
C LEU A 36 -11.23 -3.92 -7.09
N GLY A 37 -11.82 -4.78 -6.25
CA GLY A 37 -11.13 -5.89 -5.58
C GLY A 37 -10.43 -6.81 -6.57
N PHE A 38 -11.12 -7.17 -7.65
CA PHE A 38 -10.52 -7.98 -8.70
C PHE A 38 -9.33 -7.27 -9.37
N LEU A 39 -9.50 -6.00 -9.74
CA LEU A 39 -8.45 -5.21 -10.42
C LEU A 39 -7.24 -4.97 -9.51
N VAL A 40 -7.47 -4.61 -8.26
CA VAL A 40 -6.42 -4.40 -7.25
C VAL A 40 -5.66 -5.70 -6.96
N LYS A 41 -6.36 -6.85 -6.93
CA LYS A 41 -5.69 -8.14 -6.74
C LYS A 41 -4.74 -8.48 -7.89
N GLN A 42 -5.18 -8.30 -9.13
CA GLN A 42 -4.30 -8.48 -10.29
C GLN A 42 -3.12 -7.52 -10.24
N TYR A 43 -3.38 -6.25 -9.95
CA TYR A 43 -2.35 -5.25 -9.77
C TYR A 43 -1.29 -5.70 -8.75
N LEU A 44 -1.67 -6.07 -7.51
CA LEU A 44 -0.70 -6.49 -6.49
C LEU A 44 0.13 -7.72 -6.90
N ILE A 45 -0.46 -8.66 -7.64
CA ILE A 45 0.27 -9.83 -8.18
C ILE A 45 1.34 -9.38 -9.18
N GLU A 46 0.99 -8.49 -10.12
CA GLU A 46 1.92 -7.92 -11.09
C GLU A 46 3.03 -7.12 -10.40
N ARG A 47 2.69 -6.29 -9.40
CA ARG A 47 3.68 -5.52 -8.62
C ARG A 47 4.67 -6.43 -7.89
N ARG A 48 4.19 -7.54 -7.31
CA ARG A 48 5.07 -8.51 -6.65
C ARG A 48 6.06 -9.16 -7.62
N ALA A 49 5.68 -9.36 -8.88
CA ALA A 49 6.57 -9.91 -9.91
C ALA A 49 7.69 -8.93 -10.33
N LEU A 50 7.56 -7.63 -10.00
CA LEU A 50 8.53 -6.58 -10.31
C LEU A 50 9.57 -6.35 -9.21
N MET A 51 9.54 -7.11 -8.11
CA MET A 51 10.63 -7.09 -7.12
C MET A 51 11.98 -7.43 -7.80
N PRO A 52 13.08 -6.72 -7.49
CA PRO A 52 13.25 -5.78 -6.37
C PRO A 52 12.93 -4.30 -6.69
N HIS A 53 12.37 -3.98 -7.86
CA HIS A 53 12.20 -2.60 -8.33
C HIS A 53 10.99 -1.86 -7.73
N THR A 54 10.06 -2.60 -7.13
CA THR A 54 8.95 -2.07 -6.33
C THR A 54 8.57 -3.08 -5.25
N ALA A 55 7.98 -2.59 -4.16
CA ALA A 55 7.42 -3.44 -3.12
C ALA A 55 6.14 -2.80 -2.54
N THR A 56 5.10 -3.61 -2.39
CA THR A 56 3.94 -3.26 -1.56
C THR A 56 4.21 -3.70 -0.13
N LEU A 57 4.13 -2.77 0.81
CA LEU A 57 4.27 -3.01 2.23
C LEU A 57 2.90 -2.99 2.90
N ILE A 58 2.73 -3.83 3.91
CA ILE A 58 1.56 -3.90 4.77
C ILE A 58 1.99 -3.69 6.22
N GLY A 59 1.27 -2.82 6.91
CA GLY A 59 1.49 -2.47 8.29
C GLY A 59 0.39 -2.99 9.18
N PHE A 60 0.79 -3.53 10.32
CA PHE A 60 -0.07 -3.95 11.40
C PHE A 60 0.30 -3.19 12.68
N TYR A 61 -0.68 -2.94 13.54
CA TYR A 61 -0.48 -2.39 14.87
C TYR A 61 -1.12 -3.30 15.92
N LYS A 62 -0.80 -3.03 17.17
CA LYS A 62 -1.35 -3.70 18.34
C LYS A 62 -1.47 -2.62 19.40
N GLU A 63 -2.64 -2.46 20.01
CA GLU A 63 -2.88 -1.38 20.96
C GLU A 63 -2.29 -1.74 22.33
N HIS A 64 -2.51 -2.98 22.78
CA HIS A 64 -1.98 -3.49 24.06
C HIS A 64 -1.23 -4.80 23.93
N GLU A 65 -0.24 -5.05 24.80
CA GLU A 65 0.41 -6.36 24.91
C GLU A 65 -0.63 -7.46 25.21
N GLY A 66 -0.59 -8.58 24.48
CA GLY A 66 -1.60 -9.66 24.54
C GLY A 66 -2.66 -9.70 23.41
N GLU A 67 -2.93 -8.60 22.71
CA GLU A 67 -3.91 -8.54 21.60
C GLU A 67 -3.41 -9.08 20.24
N ASP A 68 -4.33 -9.32 19.31
CA ASP A 68 -3.99 -9.70 17.93
C ASP A 68 -3.48 -8.49 17.13
N LEU A 69 -2.72 -8.78 16.07
CA LEU A 69 -2.24 -7.73 15.15
C LEU A 69 -3.39 -7.24 14.27
N GLU A 70 -3.69 -5.95 14.37
CA GLU A 70 -4.69 -5.28 13.55
C GLU A 70 -4.06 -4.59 12.34
N LEU A 71 -4.74 -4.65 11.19
CA LEU A 71 -4.30 -3.96 9.97
C LEU A 71 -4.28 -2.45 10.18
N ALA A 72 -3.13 -1.83 10.00
CA ALA A 72 -2.95 -0.37 10.06
C ALA A 72 -3.07 0.27 8.68
N GLY A 73 -2.46 -0.34 7.66
CA GLY A 73 -2.42 0.25 6.32
C GLY A 73 -1.54 -0.49 5.32
N THR A 74 -1.53 0.01 4.10
CA THR A 74 -0.65 -0.42 3.02
C THR A 74 0.03 0.78 2.37
N VAL A 75 1.19 0.53 1.78
CA VAL A 75 1.90 1.52 0.95
C VAL A 75 2.66 0.82 -0.15
N GLU A 76 2.68 1.39 -1.34
CA GLU A 76 3.58 0.94 -2.40
C GLU A 76 4.81 1.85 -2.47
N VAL A 77 5.98 1.23 -2.61
CA VAL A 77 7.25 1.90 -2.79
C VAL A 77 7.83 1.47 -4.12
N THR A 78 8.20 2.43 -4.96
CA THR A 78 8.94 2.20 -6.19
C THR A 78 10.37 2.71 -6.01
N PHE A 79 11.35 1.92 -6.46
CA PHE A 79 12.78 2.23 -6.30
C PHE A 79 13.39 2.83 -7.57
N ASP A 80 12.92 2.41 -8.75
CA ASP A 80 13.44 2.86 -10.04
C ASP A 80 12.39 2.72 -11.17
N ARG A 81 12.79 3.08 -12.38
CA ARG A 81 11.93 3.12 -13.57
C ARG A 81 11.35 1.76 -13.95
N ARG A 82 12.02 0.65 -13.64
CA ARG A 82 11.52 -0.71 -13.95
C ARG A 82 10.38 -1.10 -13.02
N GLY A 83 10.35 -0.51 -11.83
CA GLY A 83 9.24 -0.63 -10.88
C GLY A 83 8.16 0.42 -11.11
N ALA A 84 8.35 1.42 -11.96
CA ALA A 84 7.39 2.52 -12.08
C ALA A 84 6.02 2.04 -12.59
N ASN A 85 4.96 2.56 -11.98
CA ASN A 85 3.61 2.38 -12.48
C ASN A 85 3.38 3.35 -13.65
N ASP A 86 3.27 2.82 -14.87
CA ASP A 86 3.03 3.64 -16.08
C ASP A 86 1.57 4.12 -16.21
N SER A 87 0.66 3.56 -15.40
CA SER A 87 -0.77 3.87 -15.41
C SER A 87 -1.17 4.93 -14.37
N THR A 88 -0.23 5.69 -13.82
CA THR A 88 -0.55 6.73 -12.82
C THR A 88 -1.23 7.94 -13.47
N PRO A 89 -2.36 8.44 -12.93
CA PRO A 89 -2.91 9.72 -13.36
C PRO A 89 -1.93 10.85 -13.05
N SER A 90 -1.99 11.94 -13.84
CA SER A 90 -1.16 13.12 -13.62
C SER A 90 -1.33 13.68 -12.20
N PRO A 91 -0.26 14.15 -11.54
CA PRO A 91 1.10 14.32 -12.07
C PRO A 91 1.91 13.02 -12.16
N THR A 92 2.70 12.89 -13.23
CA THR A 92 3.56 11.72 -13.45
C THR A 92 4.62 11.63 -12.36
N THR A 93 4.74 10.45 -11.75
CA THR A 93 5.76 10.18 -10.73
C THR A 93 7.18 10.24 -11.32
N PRO A 94 8.18 10.68 -10.53
CA PRO A 94 9.57 10.73 -10.99
C PRO A 94 10.10 9.30 -11.19
N LYS A 95 10.12 8.82 -12.44
CA LYS A 95 10.36 7.41 -12.76
C LYS A 95 11.76 6.93 -12.35
N ASP A 96 12.77 7.79 -12.40
CA ASP A 96 14.16 7.42 -12.11
C ASP A 96 14.56 7.65 -10.64
N SER A 97 13.63 8.09 -9.80
CA SER A 97 13.84 8.32 -8.38
C SER A 97 12.85 7.51 -7.55
N PRO A 98 13.20 7.14 -6.32
CA PRO A 98 12.25 6.42 -5.50
C PRO A 98 11.06 7.27 -5.08
N TYR A 99 9.87 6.67 -5.06
CA TYR A 99 8.64 7.33 -4.63
C TYR A 99 7.66 6.36 -3.94
N ILE A 100 6.70 6.95 -3.26
CA ILE A 100 5.59 6.26 -2.59
C ILE A 100 4.29 6.53 -3.36
N CYS A 101 3.46 5.51 -3.55
CA CYS A 101 2.13 5.63 -4.12
C CYS A 101 1.16 4.62 -3.48
N ASN A 102 -0.11 4.66 -3.91
CA ASN A 102 -1.15 3.68 -3.54
C ASN A 102 -1.20 3.38 -2.04
N MET A 103 -1.16 4.43 -1.23
CA MET A 103 -1.22 4.31 0.23
C MET A 103 -2.68 4.25 0.66
N ALA A 104 -3.02 3.27 1.49
CA ALA A 104 -4.32 3.18 2.15
C ALA A 104 -4.14 2.95 3.64
N VAL A 105 -4.95 3.62 4.46
CA VAL A 105 -4.87 3.58 5.93
C VAL A 105 -6.23 3.17 6.47
N LYS A 106 -6.25 2.23 7.41
CA LYS A 106 -7.47 1.84 8.11
C LYS A 106 -7.78 2.92 9.17
N LYS A 107 -9.02 3.43 9.21
CA LYS A 107 -9.48 4.34 10.28
C LYS A 107 -9.57 3.56 11.62
N PRO A 108 -9.28 4.15 12.79
CA PRO A 108 -9.28 5.58 13.12
C PRO A 108 -7.90 6.25 13.13
N PHE A 109 -6.84 5.59 12.65
CA PHE A 109 -5.49 6.14 12.67
C PHE A 109 -5.42 7.43 11.84
N GLY A 110 -5.45 8.58 12.51
CA GLY A 110 -5.34 9.89 11.87
C GLY A 110 -4.13 9.91 10.94
N GLY A 111 -4.36 10.20 9.66
CA GLY A 111 -3.41 9.97 8.56
C GLY A 111 -1.99 10.50 8.80
N GLY A 112 -1.81 11.51 9.66
CA GLY A 112 -0.49 12.05 10.03
C GLY A 112 0.46 11.04 10.71
N ALA A 113 -0.03 10.16 11.59
CA ALA A 113 0.84 9.23 12.31
C ALA A 113 1.35 8.10 11.41
N LEU A 114 0.48 7.52 10.57
CA LEU A 114 0.85 6.43 9.67
C LEU A 114 1.68 6.91 8.48
N VAL A 115 1.38 8.09 7.91
CA VAL A 115 2.22 8.70 6.87
C VAL A 115 3.64 8.93 7.42
N GLY A 116 3.76 9.41 8.66
CA GLY A 116 5.05 9.57 9.33
C GLY A 116 5.81 8.25 9.51
N ILE A 117 5.11 7.17 9.89
CA ILE A 117 5.76 5.87 10.13
C ILE A 117 6.16 5.19 8.82
N PHE A 118 5.29 5.18 7.82
CA PHE A 118 5.63 4.66 6.49
C PHE A 118 6.77 5.47 5.87
N SER A 119 6.75 6.80 5.95
CA SER A 119 7.87 7.65 5.49
C SER A 119 9.19 7.30 6.20
N ARG A 120 9.16 7.03 7.52
CA ARG A 120 10.34 6.68 8.31
C ARG A 120 10.89 5.29 7.96
N GLN A 121 10.03 4.30 7.75
CA GLN A 121 10.46 2.97 7.33
C GLN A 121 10.97 2.93 5.90
N VAL A 122 10.32 3.68 5.00
CA VAL A 122 10.78 3.86 3.63
C VAL A 122 12.16 4.53 3.62
N ARG A 123 12.37 5.57 4.44
CA ARG A 123 13.70 6.18 4.60
C ARG A 123 14.76 5.19 5.08
N ASN A 124 14.42 4.31 6.04
CA ASN A 124 15.33 3.28 6.51
C ASN A 124 15.63 2.20 5.45
N LEU A 125 14.70 1.93 4.53
CA LEU A 125 14.90 1.06 3.36
C LEU A 125 15.86 1.68 2.32
N PHE A 126 15.95 3.01 2.25
CA PHE A 126 16.84 3.74 1.32
C PHE A 126 18.20 4.13 1.92
N GLN A 127 18.44 3.91 3.22
CA GLN A 127 19.70 4.26 3.91
C GLN A 127 20.62 3.05 4.19
N ARG A 128 20.37 1.91 3.55
CA ARG A 128 21.26 0.74 3.51
C ARG A 128 21.74 0.49 2.10
#